data_AF-A0A9C8WNY6-F1
#
_entry.id   AF-A0A9C8WNY6-F1
#
_cell.length_a   1.000
_cell.length_b   1.000
_cell.length_c   1.000
_cell.angle_alpha   90.00
_cell.angle_beta   90.00
_cell.angle_gamma   90.00
#
_symmetry.space_group_name_H-M   'P 1'
#
loop_
_entity.id
_entity.type
_entity.pdbx_description
1 polymer ?
#
loop_
_entity_poly.entity_id
_entity_poly.type
_entity_poly.pdbx_seq_one_letter_code
_entity_poly.pdbx_strand_id
1 'polypeptide(L)'
;MLKMAVLLSGSGRTLDNFHQRIQAGTLHAEIQVVISNVGDALGLEKAKRYGYPALHAVGNRAVNELLADYPIDLVVLAGYLKLYAPPEALKQRVLNIHPSLIPSFCGAGFYGHHVHEAVKARGCKVSGCTVHFANEVYD
;
A
#
# COMPACT_ATOMS: atom_id res chain seq x y z
N MET A 1 -9.83 -11.12 -13.86
CA MET A 1 -8.53 -10.60 -13.36
C MET A 1 -8.68 -10.31 -11.88
N LEU A 2 -7.59 -10.33 -11.10
CA LEU A 2 -7.63 -9.98 -9.67
C LEU A 2 -7.96 -8.48 -9.52
N LYS A 3 -9.02 -8.13 -8.80
CA LYS A 3 -9.41 -6.73 -8.61
C LYS A 3 -8.81 -6.18 -7.33
N MET A 4 -7.98 -5.15 -7.44
CA MET A 4 -7.27 -4.57 -6.30
C MET A 4 -7.63 -3.12 -6.03
N ALA A 5 -7.64 -2.77 -4.74
CA ALA A 5 -7.54 -1.39 -4.28
C ALA A 5 -6.10 -1.10 -3.85
N VAL A 6 -5.59 0.08 -4.19
CA VAL A 6 -4.24 0.51 -3.81
C VAL A 6 -4.34 1.64 -2.81
N LEU A 7 -3.81 1.44 -1.61
CA LEU A 7 -3.68 2.48 -0.59
C LEU A 7 -2.25 3.05 -0.60
N LEU A 8 -2.09 4.36 -0.59
CA LEU A 8 -0.78 5.02 -0.60
C LEU A 8 -0.75 6.31 0.25
N SER A 9 0.44 6.82 0.57
CA SER A 9 0.57 8.12 1.25
C SER A 9 1.56 9.08 0.57
N GLY A 10 2.21 8.66 -0.53
CA GLY A 10 3.36 9.38 -1.08
C GLY A 10 3.46 9.31 -2.60
N SER A 11 4.68 9.15 -3.11
CA SER A 11 5.01 9.33 -4.53
C SER A 11 4.44 8.28 -5.48
N GLY A 12 3.90 7.16 -4.99
CA GLY A 12 3.25 6.15 -5.81
C GLY A 12 4.18 5.31 -6.69
N ARG A 13 5.45 5.11 -6.31
CA ARG A 13 6.39 4.25 -7.11
C ARG A 13 5.88 2.82 -7.30
N THR A 14 5.27 2.23 -6.28
CA THR A 14 4.65 0.90 -6.37
C THR A 14 3.44 0.91 -7.30
N LEU A 15 2.65 2.00 -7.31
CA LEU A 15 1.55 2.19 -8.27
C LEU A 15 2.07 2.25 -9.71
N ASP A 16 3.17 2.98 -9.97
CA ASP A 16 3.81 3.01 -11.30
C ASP A 16 4.18 1.59 -11.76
N ASN A 17 4.74 0.79 -10.86
CA ASN A 17 5.12 -0.59 -11.16
C ASN A 17 3.91 -1.46 -11.50
N PHE A 18 2.84 -1.41 -10.70
CA PHE A 18 1.61 -2.14 -11.00
C PHE A 18 1.04 -1.71 -12.35
N HIS A 19 0.92 -0.42 -12.62
CA HIS A 19 0.43 0.10 -13.90
C HIS A 19 1.25 -0.46 -15.07
N GLN A 20 2.58 -0.34 -15.02
CA GLN A 20 3.47 -0.86 -16.07
C GLN A 20 3.32 -2.37 -16.28
N ARG A 21 3.25 -3.15 -15.20
CA ARG A 21 3.16 -4.62 -15.29
C ARG A 21 1.80 -5.09 -15.81
N ILE A 22 0.72 -4.38 -15.47
CA ILE A 22 -0.63 -4.62 -15.98
C ILE A 22 -0.68 -4.28 -17.47
N GLN A 23 -0.17 -3.10 -17.88
CA GLN A 23 -0.10 -2.71 -19.30
C GLN A 23 0.74 -3.67 -20.14
N ALA A 24 1.82 -4.20 -19.57
CA ALA A 24 2.65 -5.21 -20.23
C ALA A 24 2.04 -6.63 -20.24
N GLY A 25 0.86 -6.84 -19.63
CA GLY A 25 0.23 -8.16 -19.53
C GLY A 25 0.95 -9.15 -18.59
N THR A 26 1.98 -8.70 -17.87
CA THR A 26 2.76 -9.55 -16.95
C THR A 26 2.16 -9.66 -15.55
N LEU A 27 1.18 -8.82 -15.24
CA LEU A 27 0.40 -8.86 -14.01
C LEU A 27 -1.09 -8.89 -14.36
N HIS A 28 -1.75 -10.01 -14.08
CA HIS A 28 -3.17 -10.23 -14.39
C HIS A 28 -4.09 -9.64 -13.30
N ALA A 29 -4.05 -8.32 -13.16
CA ALA A 29 -4.82 -7.59 -12.16
C ALA A 29 -5.44 -6.30 -12.73
N GLU A 30 -6.45 -5.79 -12.04
CA GLU A 30 -7.13 -4.53 -12.34
C GLU A 30 -7.14 -3.65 -11.09
N ILE A 31 -6.61 -2.43 -11.19
CA ILE A 31 -6.71 -1.44 -10.13
C ILE A 31 -8.08 -0.77 -10.23
N GLN A 32 -8.95 -1.04 -9.26
CA GLN A 32 -10.31 -0.50 -9.23
C GLN A 32 -10.33 0.92 -8.66
N VAL A 33 -9.51 1.19 -7.65
CA VAL A 33 -9.43 2.49 -6.98
C VAL A 33 -8.06 2.67 -6.32
N VAL A 34 -7.57 3.90 -6.31
CA VAL A 34 -6.41 4.34 -5.55
C VAL A 34 -6.88 5.31 -4.48
N ILE A 35 -6.58 5.03 -3.21
CA ILE A 35 -6.95 5.89 -2.09
C ILE A 35 -5.70 6.35 -1.36
N SER A 36 -5.65 7.63 -1.02
CA SER A 36 -4.59 8.21 -0.21
C SER A 36 -5.14 8.83 1.06
N ASN A 37 -4.39 8.72 2.16
CA ASN A 37 -4.64 9.50 3.37
C ASN A 37 -4.00 10.90 3.33
N VAL A 38 -3.27 11.23 2.26
CA VAL A 38 -2.64 12.53 2.00
C VAL A 38 -3.26 13.10 0.72
N GLY A 39 -3.94 14.24 0.82
CA GLY A 39 -4.81 14.78 -0.25
C GLY A 39 -4.06 15.29 -1.47
N ASP A 40 -2.82 15.74 -1.29
CA ASP A 40 -1.90 16.23 -2.30
C ASP A 40 -0.79 15.22 -2.65
N ALA A 41 -0.99 13.94 -2.31
CA ALA A 41 -0.02 12.90 -2.66
C ALA A 41 0.16 12.79 -4.18
N LEU A 42 1.41 12.88 -4.65
CA LEU A 42 1.78 12.67 -6.06
C LEU A 42 1.24 11.34 -6.63
N GLY A 43 1.07 10.31 -5.79
CA GLY A 43 0.43 9.05 -6.17
C GLY A 43 -1.02 9.21 -6.67
N LEU A 44 -1.79 10.15 -6.13
CA LEU A 44 -3.15 10.45 -6.62
C LEU A 44 -3.12 11.09 -8.01
N GLU A 45 -2.19 12.02 -8.26
CA GLU A 45 -2.02 12.64 -9.58
C GLU A 45 -1.63 11.60 -10.64
N LYS A 46 -0.77 10.64 -10.27
CA LYS A 46 -0.40 9.51 -11.13
C LYS A 46 -1.59 8.61 -11.42
N ALA A 47 -2.36 8.23 -10.40
CA ALA A 47 -3.57 7.42 -10.57
C ALA A 47 -4.54 8.05 -11.57
N LYS A 48 -4.82 9.36 -11.44
CA LYS A 48 -5.64 10.11 -12.39
C LYS A 48 -5.08 10.07 -13.82
N ARG A 49 -3.77 10.29 -13.98
CA ARG A 49 -3.10 10.21 -15.30
C ARG A 49 -3.19 8.82 -15.93
N TYR A 50 -3.18 7.77 -15.12
CA TYR A 50 -3.33 6.38 -15.59
C TYR A 50 -4.79 5.98 -15.82
N GLY A 51 -5.75 6.85 -15.50
CA GLY A 51 -7.19 6.58 -15.68
C GLY A 51 -7.83 5.81 -14.53
N TYR A 52 -7.19 5.71 -13.36
CA TYR A 52 -7.76 5.06 -12.18
C TYR A 52 -8.55 6.07 -11.33
N PRO A 53 -9.70 5.67 -10.74
CA PRO A 53 -10.34 6.43 -9.67
C PRO A 53 -9.33 6.73 -8.55
N ALA A 54 -9.22 8.00 -8.17
CA ALA A 54 -8.21 8.49 -7.25
C ALA A 54 -8.85 9.36 -6.18
N LEU A 55 -8.94 8.85 -4.96
CA LEU A 55 -9.73 9.43 -3.87
C LEU A 55 -8.85 9.75 -2.66
N HIS A 56 -9.19 10.83 -1.96
CA HIS A 56 -8.59 11.16 -0.67
C HIS A 56 -9.55 10.76 0.45
N ALA A 57 -9.07 9.99 1.43
CA ALA A 57 -9.81 9.65 2.62
C ALA A 57 -8.87 9.42 3.80
N VAL A 58 -9.25 9.89 4.98
CA VAL A 58 -8.45 9.76 6.20
C VAL A 58 -9.19 8.88 7.20
N GLY A 59 -8.51 7.84 7.68
CA GLY A 59 -9.01 6.92 8.69
C GLY A 59 -9.79 5.74 8.11
N ASN A 60 -9.80 4.63 8.87
CA ASN A 60 -10.32 3.35 8.40
C ASN A 60 -11.80 3.40 7.99
N ARG A 61 -12.63 4.14 8.71
CA ARG A 61 -14.06 4.27 8.39
C ARG A 61 -14.27 4.86 6.99
N ALA A 62 -13.70 6.02 6.71
CA ALA A 62 -13.85 6.69 5.43
C ALA A 62 -13.24 5.88 4.28
N VAL A 63 -12.07 5.25 4.50
CA VAL A 63 -11.47 4.36 3.50
C VAL A 63 -12.38 3.18 3.19
N ASN A 64 -12.91 2.51 4.21
CA ASN A 64 -13.77 1.33 4.03
C ASN A 64 -15.14 1.69 3.42
N GLU A 65 -15.70 2.85 3.75
CA GLU A 65 -16.91 3.37 3.10
C GLU A 65 -16.69 3.56 1.59
N LEU A 66 -15.56 4.15 1.17
CA LEU A 66 -15.23 4.27 -0.25
C LEU A 66 -14.96 2.92 -0.93
N LEU A 67 -14.30 1.99 -0.25
CA LEU A 67 -14.01 0.67 -0.81
C LEU A 67 -15.28 -0.16 -1.07
N ALA A 68 -16.38 0.11 -0.35
CA ALA A 68 -17.64 -0.61 -0.53
C ALA A 68 -18.28 -0.37 -1.91
N ASP A 69 -17.93 0.72 -2.59
CA ASP A 69 -18.44 1.06 -3.92
C ASP A 69 -17.71 0.31 -5.05
N TYR A 70 -16.68 -0.47 -4.73
CA TYR A 70 -15.84 -1.15 -5.70
C TYR A 70 -15.80 -2.67 -5.48
N PRO A 71 -15.75 -3.47 -6.56
CA PRO A 71 -15.54 -4.90 -6.45
C PRO A 71 -14.06 -5.20 -6.13
N ILE A 72 -13.71 -5.36 -4.86
CA ILE A 72 -12.32 -5.57 -4.41
C ILE A 72 -12.08 -7.01 -3.94
N ASP A 73 -11.08 -7.67 -4.54
CA ASP A 73 -10.57 -8.99 -4.12
C ASP A 73 -9.35 -8.87 -3.18
N LEU A 74 -8.61 -7.77 -3.28
CA LEU A 74 -7.34 -7.55 -2.56
C LEU A 74 -7.09 -6.05 -2.31
N VAL A 75 -6.68 -5.71 -1.09
CA VAL A 75 -6.13 -4.38 -0.77
C VAL A 75 -4.61 -4.45 -0.75
N VAL A 76 -3.94 -3.49 -1.39
CA VAL A 76 -2.48 -3.40 -1.41
C VAL A 76 -2.03 -2.10 -0.78
N LEU A 77 -1.24 -2.21 0.29
CA LEU A 77 -0.60 -1.10 0.97
C LEU A 77 0.70 -0.74 0.22
N ALA A 78 0.61 0.24 -0.66
CA ALA A 78 1.67 0.68 -1.57
C ALA A 78 2.42 1.90 -0.99
N GLY A 79 3.06 1.71 0.17
CA GLY A 79 3.67 2.81 0.93
C GLY A 79 2.61 3.64 1.68
N TYR A 80 1.61 2.97 2.23
CA TYR A 80 0.60 3.55 3.10
C TYR A 80 1.17 3.67 4.53
N LEU A 81 1.12 4.87 5.12
CA LEU A 81 1.83 5.21 6.36
C LEU A 81 0.92 5.25 7.61
N LYS A 82 -0.25 4.62 7.54
CA LYS A 82 -1.21 4.54 8.65
C LYS A 82 -1.61 3.08 8.84
N LEU A 83 -1.93 2.70 10.08
CA LEU A 83 -2.55 1.41 10.34
C LEU A 83 -3.86 1.30 9.55
N TYR A 84 -3.97 0.25 8.75
CA TYR A 84 -5.18 -0.08 8.04
C TYR A 84 -5.91 -1.23 8.73
N ALA A 85 -7.19 -1.03 9.02
CA ALA A 85 -8.09 -2.02 9.58
C ALA A 85 -9.17 -2.33 8.52
N PRO A 86 -9.03 -3.44 7.78
CA PRO A 86 -9.98 -3.81 6.73
C PRO A 86 -11.35 -4.21 7.31
N PRO A 87 -12.43 -4.17 6.50
CA PRO A 87 -13.68 -4.82 6.87
C PRO A 87 -13.49 -6.35 6.93
N GLU A 88 -14.40 -7.05 7.63
CA GLU A 88 -14.33 -8.50 7.84
C GLU A 88 -14.06 -9.29 6.56
N ALA A 89 -14.76 -8.95 5.47
CA ALA A 89 -14.63 -9.62 4.17
C ALA A 89 -13.21 -9.52 3.54
N LEU A 90 -12.40 -8.55 3.98
CA LEU A 90 -11.06 -8.27 3.45
C LEU A 90 -9.93 -8.56 4.46
N LYS A 91 -10.22 -9.05 5.66
CA LYS A 91 -9.21 -9.27 6.73
C LYS A 91 -8.00 -10.12 6.32
N GLN A 92 -8.21 -11.13 5.47
CA GLN A 92 -7.13 -11.99 4.96
C GLN A 92 -6.68 -11.61 3.54
N ARG A 93 -7.06 -10.43 3.08
CA ARG A 93 -6.89 -9.94 1.70
C ARG A 93 -6.21 -8.58 1.67
N VAL A 94 -5.28 -8.36 2.58
CA VAL A 94 -4.44 -7.16 2.61
C VAL A 94 -2.98 -7.56 2.45
N LEU A 95 -2.31 -7.01 1.44
CA LEU A 95 -0.86 -7.16 1.27
C LEU A 95 -0.14 -5.86 1.59
N ASN A 96 1.00 -5.97 2.27
CA ASN A 96 1.92 -4.88 2.51
C ASN A 96 3.32 -5.23 2.00
N ILE A 97 4.09 -4.19 1.66
CA ILE A 97 5.53 -4.31 1.43
C ILE A 97 6.28 -3.45 2.45
N HIS A 98 7.06 -4.11 3.29
CA HIS A 98 7.86 -3.47 4.33
C HIS A 98 9.33 -3.38 3.91
N PRO A 99 10.02 -2.22 4.05
CA PRO A 99 11.43 -2.06 3.65
C PRO A 99 12.44 -2.65 4.65
N SER A 100 12.16 -3.83 5.19
CA SER A 100 13.11 -4.62 5.98
C SER A 100 12.94 -6.13 5.76
N LEU A 101 13.84 -6.92 6.35
CA LEU A 101 13.70 -8.36 6.49
C LEU A 101 12.98 -8.65 7.83
N ILE A 102 11.64 -8.76 7.78
CA ILE A 102 10.79 -9.05 8.95
C ILE A 102 11.31 -10.33 9.64
N PRO A 103 11.38 -10.39 10.99
CA PRO A 103 10.81 -9.45 11.96
C PRO A 103 11.73 -8.28 12.38
N SER A 104 12.77 -7.97 11.60
CA SER A 104 13.69 -6.87 11.94
C SER A 104 13.11 -5.50 11.58
N PHE A 105 13.33 -4.49 12.43
CA PHE A 105 12.92 -3.09 12.17
C PHE A 105 11.41 -2.97 11.88
N CYS A 106 10.66 -3.50 12.83
CA CYS A 106 9.23 -3.73 12.81
C CYS A 106 8.58 -3.01 14.01
N GLY A 107 7.29 -2.69 13.90
CA GLY A 107 6.45 -2.10 14.92
C GLY A 107 6.24 -0.61 14.74
N ALA A 108 5.51 -0.02 15.69
CA ALA A 108 5.23 1.41 15.68
C ALA A 108 6.54 2.23 15.60
N GLY A 109 6.60 3.16 14.64
CA GLY A 109 7.77 4.01 14.38
C GLY A 109 8.65 3.52 13.23
N PHE A 110 8.56 2.25 12.83
CA PHE A 110 9.28 1.69 11.70
C PHE A 110 8.44 1.77 10.42
N TYR A 111 8.40 2.94 9.79
CA TYR A 111 7.76 3.13 8.50
C TYR A 111 8.58 4.07 7.62
N GLY A 112 8.41 3.94 6.31
CA GLY A 112 9.10 4.81 5.34
C GLY A 112 10.61 4.87 5.56
N HIS A 113 11.16 6.09 5.61
CA HIS A 113 12.60 6.32 5.73
C HIS A 113 13.19 5.92 7.11
N HIS A 114 12.39 5.91 8.18
CA HIS A 114 12.86 5.55 9.52
C HIS A 114 13.43 4.12 9.58
N VAL A 115 12.88 3.21 8.77
CA VAL A 115 13.40 1.83 8.66
C VAL A 115 14.82 1.83 8.12
N HIS A 116 15.07 2.56 7.04
CA HIS A 116 16.39 2.68 6.42
C HIS A 116 17.40 3.34 7.35
N GLU A 117 16.99 4.38 8.07
CA GLU A 117 17.83 5.06 9.08
C GLU A 117 18.20 4.13 10.23
N ALA A 118 17.25 3.36 10.75
CA ALA A 118 17.50 2.42 11.83
C ALA A 118 18.41 1.26 11.40
N VAL A 119 18.22 0.71 10.20
CA VAL A 119 19.11 -0.30 9.60
C VAL A 119 20.55 0.22 9.54
N LYS A 120 20.72 1.47 9.06
CA LYS A 120 22.03 2.12 8.96
C LYS A 120 22.64 2.38 10.33
N ALA A 121 21.86 2.91 11.27
CA ALA A 121 22.28 3.21 12.64
C ALA A 121 22.69 1.95 13.41
N ARG A 122 22.01 0.82 13.17
CA ARG A 122 22.37 -0.49 13.73
C ARG A 122 23.65 -1.07 13.11
N GLY A 123 24.12 -0.55 11.99
CA GLY A 123 25.32 -1.02 11.29
C GLY A 123 25.11 -2.28 10.45
N CYS A 124 23.85 -2.60 10.11
CA CYS A 124 23.51 -3.78 9.31
C CYS A 124 24.22 -3.74 7.94
N LYS A 125 24.76 -4.89 7.52
CA LYS A 125 25.42 -5.05 6.21
C LYS A 125 24.50 -5.64 5.14
N VAL A 126 23.38 -6.22 5.57
CA VAL A 126 22.33 -6.77 4.72
C VAL A 126 21.01 -6.13 5.13
N SER A 127 20.23 -5.73 4.14
CA SER A 127 18.87 -5.22 4.27
C SER A 127 18.05 -5.74 3.08
N GLY A 128 16.75 -5.49 3.07
CA GLY A 128 15.86 -5.95 2.02
C GLY A 128 14.45 -5.41 2.18
N CYS A 129 13.50 -6.10 1.57
CA CYS A 129 12.08 -5.86 1.76
C CYS A 129 11.34 -7.18 1.90
N THR A 130 10.19 -7.13 2.57
CA THR A 130 9.31 -8.28 2.78
C THR A 130 7.92 -7.94 2.27
N VAL A 131 7.35 -8.79 1.43
CA VAL A 131 5.91 -8.75 1.11
C VAL A 131 5.21 -9.74 2.01
N HIS A 132 4.16 -9.31 2.69
CA HIS A 132 3.41 -10.15 3.63
C HIS A 132 1.94 -9.79 3.65
N PHE A 133 1.12 -10.71 4.18
CA PHE A 133 -0.26 -10.39 4.55
C PHE A 133 -0.25 -9.48 5.78
N ALA A 134 -0.95 -8.37 5.68
CA ALA A 134 -1.08 -7.40 6.76
C ALA A 134 -2.41 -7.61 7.52
N ASN A 135 -2.41 -7.24 8.79
CA ASN A 135 -3.56 -7.25 9.67
C ASN A 135 -3.59 -5.95 10.47
N GLU A 136 -4.41 -5.90 11.53
CA GLU A 136 -4.58 -4.71 12.38
C GLU A 136 -3.43 -4.49 13.39
N VAL A 137 -2.29 -5.15 13.18
CA VAL A 137 -1.07 -4.99 13.98
C VAL A 137 0.05 -4.49 13.08
N TYR A 138 0.84 -3.52 13.56
CA TYR A 138 2.05 -3.09 12.85
C TYR A 138 3.03 -4.25 12.73
N ASP A 139 3.58 -4.41 11.54
CA ASP A 139 4.52 -5.44 11.12
C ASP A 139 5.85 -5.37 11.83
#